data_AF-A0A8D5FH62-F1
#
_entry.id   AF-A0A8D5FH62-F1
#
_cell.length_a   1.000
_cell.length_b   1.000
_cell.length_c   1.000
_cell.angle_alpha   90.00
_cell.angle_beta   90.00
_cell.angle_gamma   90.00
#
_symmetry.space_group_name_H-M   'P 1'
#
loop_
_entity.id
_entity.type
_entity.pdbx_description
1 polymer ?
#
loop_
_entity_poly.entity_id
_entity_poly.type
_entity_poly.pdbx_seq_one_letter_code
_entity_poly.pdbx_strand_id
1 'polypeptide(L)'
;MILYAMVSNDQLEALFLTGFIPGLMIILAMSFYTYIVCRKAGMKRRKAPSVSEALTVLRESCWALFLPVLIFGGIYSGLFTANEAAVVACFYAFFVEIVIHKDMKMRDVKKVVVTSAITSSTLLIIVAGASVFGEYLTFEQIPGKIAAVVVENISSPGFFCSPSMCCCSLSACSWILSQQP
;
A
#
# COMPACT_ATOMS: atom_id res chain seq x y z
N MET A 1 0.32 1.77 -5.74
CA MET A 1 -1.05 1.97 -6.24
C MET A 1 -1.15 3.19 -7.15
N ILE A 2 -0.73 4.40 -6.74
CA ILE A 2 -0.79 5.59 -7.62
C ILE A 2 -0.02 5.41 -8.94
N LEU A 3 1.24 4.96 -8.89
CA LEU A 3 2.03 4.71 -10.11
C LEU A 3 1.39 3.65 -11.04
N TYR A 4 0.78 2.61 -10.45
CA TYR A 4 0.08 1.58 -11.22
C TYR A 4 -1.17 2.14 -11.90
N ALA A 5 -1.99 2.93 -11.19
CA ALA A 5 -3.16 3.57 -11.78
C ALA A 5 -2.78 4.47 -12.97
N MET A 6 -1.63 5.17 -12.88
CA MET A 6 -1.15 5.98 -14.01
C MET A 6 -0.69 5.14 -15.20
N VAL A 7 -0.05 3.99 -14.99
CA VAL A 7 0.40 3.11 -16.09
C VAL A 7 -0.78 2.36 -16.72
N SER A 8 -1.71 1.86 -15.91
CA SER A 8 -2.88 1.11 -16.36
C SER A 8 -4.05 1.98 -16.84
N ASN A 9 -3.96 3.31 -16.65
CA ASN A 9 -5.06 4.25 -16.90
C ASN A 9 -6.37 3.92 -16.14
N ASP A 10 -6.26 3.23 -15.01
CA ASP A 10 -7.39 2.89 -14.16
C ASP A 10 -7.76 4.04 -13.20
N GLN A 11 -9.04 4.10 -12.84
CA GLN A 11 -9.50 5.03 -11.82
C GLN A 11 -8.88 4.69 -10.46
N LEU A 12 -8.17 5.68 -9.91
CA LEU A 12 -7.48 5.55 -8.63
C LEU A 12 -8.44 5.26 -7.46
N GLU A 13 -9.69 5.74 -7.54
CA GLU A 13 -10.76 5.47 -6.56
C GLU A 13 -11.11 3.98 -6.47
N ALA A 14 -11.26 3.31 -7.62
CA ALA A 14 -11.54 1.87 -7.68
C ALA A 14 -10.37 1.05 -7.11
N LEU A 15 -9.13 1.51 -7.35
CA LEU A 15 -7.92 0.88 -6.82
C LEU A 15 -7.80 1.01 -5.30
N PHE A 16 -8.30 2.09 -4.71
CA PHE A 16 -8.35 2.22 -3.25
C PHE A 16 -9.39 1.30 -2.62
N LEU A 17 -10.55 1.14 -3.27
CA LEU A 17 -11.62 0.26 -2.78
C LEU A 17 -11.18 -1.21 -2.81
N THR A 18 -10.45 -1.63 -3.85
CA THR A 18 -9.90 -2.99 -3.93
C THR A 18 -8.84 -3.27 -2.87
N GLY A 19 -8.12 -2.26 -2.39
CA GLY A 19 -7.15 -2.39 -1.29
C GLY A 19 -7.79 -2.54 0.10
N PHE A 20 -9.03 -2.08 0.29
CA PHE A 20 -9.68 -2.06 1.60
C PHE A 20 -9.94 -3.47 2.16
N ILE A 21 -10.52 -4.36 1.33
CA ILE A 21 -10.83 -5.76 1.70
C ILE A 21 -9.56 -6.55 2.10
N PRO A 22 -8.50 -6.63 1.27
CA PRO A 22 -7.28 -7.35 1.64
C PRO A 22 -6.55 -6.67 2.80
N GLY A 23 -6.61 -5.34 2.91
CA GLY A 23 -6.06 -4.61 4.06
C GLY A 23 -6.71 -5.06 5.38
N LEU A 24 -8.04 -5.14 5.41
CA LEU A 24 -8.78 -5.60 6.59
C LEU A 24 -8.47 -7.07 6.92
N MET A 25 -8.36 -7.93 5.89
CA MET A 25 -7.95 -9.32 6.07
C MET A 25 -6.55 -9.44 6.71
N ILE A 26 -5.58 -8.66 6.25
CA ILE A 26 -4.22 -8.65 6.81
C ILE A 26 -4.21 -8.13 8.24
N ILE A 27 -4.96 -7.06 8.54
CA ILE A 27 -5.08 -6.51 9.90
C ILE A 27 -5.61 -7.57 10.87
N LEU A 28 -6.67 -8.29 10.48
CA LEU A 28 -7.25 -9.36 11.29
C LEU A 28 -6.29 -10.54 11.45
N ALA A 29 -5.66 -10.98 10.36
CA ALA A 29 -4.71 -12.09 10.37
C ALA A 29 -3.49 -11.79 11.26
N MET A 30 -2.91 -10.60 11.14
CA MET A 30 -1.78 -10.16 11.95
C MET A 30 -2.18 -9.99 13.42
N SER A 31 -3.32 -9.36 13.71
CA SER A 31 -3.82 -9.21 15.08
C SER A 31 -4.03 -10.55 15.76
N PHE A 32 -4.62 -11.51 15.03
CA PHE A 32 -4.85 -12.86 15.52
C PHE A 32 -3.54 -13.64 15.71
N TYR A 33 -2.61 -13.56 14.75
CA TYR A 33 -1.29 -14.16 14.84
C TYR A 33 -0.52 -13.65 16.06
N THR A 34 -0.42 -12.33 16.22
CA THR A 34 0.24 -11.70 17.36
C THR A 34 -0.45 -12.07 18.67
N TYR A 35 -1.79 -12.15 18.71
CA TYR A 35 -2.51 -12.59 19.90
C TYR A 35 -2.12 -14.01 20.34
N ILE A 36 -2.03 -14.96 19.39
CA ILE A 36 -1.62 -16.34 19.67
C ILE A 36 -0.17 -16.37 20.16
N VAL A 37 0.75 -15.70 19.46
CA VAL A 37 2.18 -15.68 19.80
C VAL A 37 2.40 -15.08 21.19
N CYS A 38 1.78 -13.92 21.48
CA CYS A 38 1.87 -13.27 22.79
C CYS A 38 1.30 -14.14 23.92
N ARG A 39 0.22 -14.88 23.65
CA ARG A 39 -0.39 -15.80 24.62
C ARG A 39 0.50 -17.03 24.86
N LYS A 40 1.13 -17.59 23.82
CA LYS A 40 2.07 -18.71 23.93
C LYS A 40 3.38 -18.31 24.60
N ALA A 41 3.87 -17.10 24.34
CA ALA A 41 5.12 -16.56 24.91
C ALA A 41 4.98 -16.08 26.37
N GLY A 42 3.77 -16.12 26.97
CA GLY A 42 3.56 -15.75 28.36
C GLY A 42 3.89 -14.28 28.69
N MET A 43 3.84 -13.37 27.72
CA MET A 43 4.22 -11.98 27.92
C MET A 43 3.30 -11.28 28.92
N LYS A 44 3.87 -10.59 29.92
CA LYS A 44 3.13 -9.76 30.88
C LYS A 44 2.37 -8.67 30.12
N ARG A 45 1.04 -8.70 30.20
CA ARG A 45 0.18 -7.63 29.67
C ARG A 45 0.49 -6.32 30.40
N ARG A 46 0.75 -5.25 29.63
CA ARG A 46 0.76 -3.88 30.18
C ARG A 46 -0.62 -3.58 30.77
N LYS A 47 -0.67 -2.81 31.86
CA LYS A 47 -1.95 -2.32 32.40
C LYS A 47 -2.72 -1.60 31.28
N ALA A 48 -4.01 -1.87 31.16
CA ALA A 48 -4.86 -1.15 30.23
C ALA A 48 -4.80 0.36 30.56
N PRO A 49 -4.65 1.23 29.55
CA PRO A 49 -4.67 2.67 29.78
C PRO A 49 -6.03 3.07 30.37
N SER A 50 -6.03 4.06 31.26
CA SER A 50 -7.29 4.60 31.79
C SER A 50 -8.07 5.30 30.67
N VAL A 51 -9.40 5.37 30.78
CA VAL A 51 -10.24 6.06 29.78
C VAL A 51 -9.82 7.53 29.61
N SER A 52 -9.36 8.17 30.68
CA SER A 52 -8.80 9.53 30.62
C SER A 52 -7.52 9.61 29.80
N GLU A 53 -6.65 8.61 29.93
CA GLU A 53 -5.36 8.56 29.21
C GLU A 53 -5.59 8.28 27.72
N ALA A 54 -6.54 7.39 27.39
CA ALA A 54 -6.97 7.16 26.02
C ALA A 54 -7.52 8.44 25.37
N LEU A 55 -8.29 9.24 26.11
CA LEU A 55 -8.85 10.49 25.60
C LEU A 55 -7.78 11.56 25.37
N THR A 56 -6.76 11.63 26.22
CA THR A 56 -5.61 12.53 26.03
C THR A 56 -4.85 12.15 24.76
N VAL A 57 -4.53 10.87 24.57
CA VAL A 57 -3.80 10.38 23.39
C VAL A 57 -4.61 10.60 22.10
N LEU A 58 -5.92 10.37 22.14
CA LEU A 58 -6.80 10.66 21.01
C LEU A 58 -6.80 12.16 20.65
N ARG A 59 -6.78 13.04 21.65
CA ARG A 59 -6.75 14.48 21.43
C ARG A 59 -5.42 14.96 20.84
N GLU A 60 -4.31 14.37 21.28
CA GLU A 60 -2.99 14.61 20.70
C GLU A 60 -2.90 14.11 19.25
N SER A 61 -3.45 12.92 18.97
CA SER A 61 -3.41 12.29 17.64
C SER A 61 -4.46 12.80 16.66
N CYS A 62 -5.39 13.66 17.12
CA CYS A 62 -6.52 14.15 16.34
C CYS A 62 -6.07 14.83 15.04
N TRP A 63 -4.96 15.58 15.09
CA TRP A 63 -4.39 16.28 13.93
C TRP A 63 -3.84 15.33 12.87
N ALA A 64 -3.28 14.19 13.27
CA ALA A 64 -2.83 13.14 12.35
C ALA A 64 -4.03 12.41 11.72
N LEU A 65 -5.10 12.18 12.50
CA LEU A 65 -6.32 11.52 12.03
C LEU A 65 -7.12 12.34 11.00
N PHE A 66 -6.87 13.65 10.93
CA PHE A 66 -7.51 14.53 9.96
C PHE A 66 -6.96 14.35 8.54
N LEU A 67 -5.77 13.76 8.37
CA LEU A 67 -5.14 13.58 7.07
C LEU A 67 -5.95 12.66 6.12
N PRO A 68 -6.43 11.46 6.52
CA PRO A 68 -7.34 10.67 5.69
C PRO A 68 -8.64 11.39 5.35
N VAL A 69 -9.19 12.17 6.29
CA VAL A 69 -10.42 12.95 6.07
C VAL A 69 -10.19 14.03 5.02
N LEU A 70 -9.03 14.69 5.05
CA LEU A 70 -8.64 15.68 4.05
C LEU A 70 -8.51 15.05 2.65
N ILE A 71 -7.91 13.86 2.55
CA ILE A 71 -7.74 13.17 1.27
C ILE A 71 -9.08 12.70 0.71
N PHE A 72 -9.85 11.92 1.47
CA PHE A 72 -11.13 11.39 1.01
C PHE A 72 -12.17 12.50 0.85
N GLY A 73 -12.20 13.46 1.77
CA GLY A 73 -13.07 14.63 1.68
C GLY A 73 -12.77 15.47 0.44
N GLY A 74 -11.48 15.69 0.12
CA GLY A 74 -11.07 16.44 -1.06
C GLY A 74 -11.43 15.74 -2.38
N ILE A 75 -11.23 14.42 -2.46
CA ILE A 75 -11.51 13.63 -3.66
C ILE A 75 -13.03 13.46 -3.86
N TYR A 76 -13.76 12.99 -2.85
CA TYR A 76 -15.20 12.71 -2.99
C TYR A 76 -16.07 13.96 -3.10
N SER A 77 -15.61 15.12 -2.61
CA SER A 77 -16.32 16.39 -2.83
C SER A 77 -16.16 16.95 -4.24
N GLY A 78 -15.27 16.37 -5.06
CA GLY A 78 -14.98 16.84 -6.41
C GLY A 78 -14.20 18.17 -6.45
N LEU A 79 -13.70 18.64 -5.30
CA LEU A 79 -12.92 19.88 -5.22
C LEU A 79 -11.53 19.73 -5.83
N PHE A 80 -10.92 18.54 -5.70
CA PHE A 80 -9.57 18.26 -6.17
C PHE A 80 -9.46 16.83 -6.73
N THR A 81 -8.58 16.67 -7.71
CA THR A 81 -8.18 15.33 -8.18
C THR A 81 -7.22 14.68 -7.18
N ALA A 82 -7.02 13.36 -7.29
CA ALA A 82 -6.14 12.62 -6.38
C ALA A 82 -4.70 13.15 -6.34
N ASN A 83 -4.20 13.64 -7.46
CA ASN A 83 -2.85 14.19 -7.56
C ASN A 83 -2.74 15.53 -6.81
N GLU A 84 -3.75 16.39 -6.89
CA GLU A 84 -3.82 17.66 -6.16
C GLU A 84 -4.02 17.43 -4.67
N ALA A 85 -4.90 16.49 -4.31
CA ALA A 85 -5.13 16.08 -2.92
C ALA A 85 -3.84 15.57 -2.26
N ALA A 86 -3.01 14.82 -3.00
CA ALA A 86 -1.71 14.35 -2.49
C ALA A 86 -0.74 15.50 -2.20
N VAL A 87 -0.69 16.53 -3.06
CA VAL A 87 0.15 17.72 -2.83
C VAL A 87 -0.31 18.46 -1.57
N VAL A 88 -1.61 18.71 -1.43
CA VAL A 88 -2.18 19.38 -0.24
C VAL A 88 -1.93 18.55 1.02
N ALA A 89 -2.11 17.23 0.95
CA ALA A 89 -1.83 16.32 2.06
C ALA A 89 -0.36 16.34 2.49
N CYS A 90 0.58 16.41 1.55
CA CYS A 90 2.01 16.55 1.86
C CYS A 90 2.32 17.86 2.59
N PHE A 91 1.77 18.99 2.13
CA PHE A 91 1.94 20.28 2.82
C PHE A 91 1.31 20.27 4.22
N TYR A 92 0.12 19.69 4.36
CA TYR A 92 -0.55 19.56 5.66
C TYR A 92 0.25 18.67 6.61
N ALA A 93 0.71 17.50 6.16
CA ALA A 93 1.53 16.59 6.97
C ALA A 93 2.82 17.29 7.44
N PHE A 94 3.49 17.99 6.53
CA PHE A 94 4.69 18.77 6.86
C PHE A 94 4.43 19.86 7.91
N PHE A 95 3.32 20.57 7.79
CA PHE A 95 2.92 21.59 8.76
C PHE A 95 2.61 20.99 10.13
N VAL A 96 1.83 19.90 10.18
CA VAL A 96 1.47 19.22 11.42
C VAL A 96 2.70 18.65 12.13
N GLU A 97 3.63 18.05 11.39
CA GLU A 97 4.82 17.41 11.95
C GLU A 97 5.81 18.44 12.56
N ILE A 98 5.98 19.60 11.92
CA ILE A 98 6.89 20.65 12.41
C ILE A 98 6.24 21.52 13.50
N VAL A 99 4.98 21.91 13.32
CA VAL A 99 4.35 22.94 14.17
C VAL A 99 3.61 22.34 15.35
N ILE A 100 2.90 21.23 15.15
CA ILE A 100 2.03 20.62 16.16
C ILE A 100 2.80 19.58 16.95
N HIS A 101 3.27 18.51 16.29
CA HIS A 101 4.02 17.45 16.98
C HIS A 101 5.42 17.90 17.37
N LYS A 102 6.05 18.79 16.58
CA LYS A 102 7.42 19.30 16.80
C LYS A 102 8.46 18.17 16.90
N ASP A 103 8.18 17.02 16.31
CA ASP A 103 9.05 15.85 16.33
C ASP A 103 10.26 16.02 15.41
N MET A 104 10.12 16.85 14.36
CA MET A 104 11.18 17.12 13.38
C MET A 104 11.67 18.56 13.40
N LYS A 105 13.00 18.75 13.36
CA LYS A 105 13.61 20.06 13.13
C LYS A 105 13.72 20.34 11.63
N MET A 106 13.77 21.61 11.25
CA MET A 106 13.92 22.04 9.84
C MET A 106 15.16 21.47 9.13
N ARG A 107 16.14 20.98 9.88
CA ARG A 107 17.34 20.30 9.35
C ARG A 107 17.05 18.85 8.93
N ASP A 108 16.17 18.16 9.63
CA ASP A 108 15.80 16.77 9.37
C ASP A 108 14.90 16.65 8.13
N VAL A 109 14.18 17.73 7.80
CA VAL A 109 13.38 17.87 6.57
C VAL A 109 14.20 17.51 5.33
N LYS A 110 15.40 18.08 5.19
CA LYS A 110 16.25 17.82 4.02
C LYS A 110 16.61 16.34 3.91
N LYS A 111 16.89 15.70 5.05
CA LYS A 111 17.22 14.28 5.11
C LYS A 111 16.02 13.44 4.65
N VAL A 112 14.82 13.71 5.19
CA VAL A 112 13.60 12.99 4.81
C VAL A 112 13.27 13.17 3.34
N VAL A 113 13.30 14.41 2.82
CA VAL A 113 13.04 14.68 1.40
C VAL A 113 14.02 13.95 0.49
N VAL A 114 15.31 13.92 0.82
CA VAL A 114 16.32 13.20 0.03
C VAL A 114 16.08 11.69 0.09
N THR A 115 15.82 11.12 1.26
CA THR A 115 15.53 9.68 1.39
C THR A 115 14.25 9.29 0.65
N SER A 116 13.19 10.09 0.73
CA SER A 116 11.94 9.89 -0.02
C SER A 116 12.14 10.04 -1.52
N ALA A 117 12.99 10.97 -1.96
CA ALA A 117 13.32 11.15 -3.38
C ALA A 117 14.12 9.96 -3.94
N ILE A 118 15.07 9.41 -3.18
CA ILE A 118 15.86 8.24 -3.59
C ILE A 118 14.95 7.02 -3.76
N THR A 119 14.09 6.74 -2.78
CA THR A 119 13.16 5.61 -2.86
C THR A 119 12.18 5.77 -4.03
N SER A 120 11.66 6.97 -4.25
CA SER A 120 10.76 7.26 -5.38
C SER A 120 11.46 7.13 -6.73
N SER A 121 12.69 7.61 -6.86
CA SER A 121 13.44 7.54 -8.13
C SER A 121 13.84 6.11 -8.49
N THR A 122 14.23 5.28 -7.51
CA THR A 122 14.48 3.86 -7.73
C THR A 122 13.24 3.15 -8.27
N LEU A 123 12.05 3.42 -7.71
CA LEU A 123 10.80 2.85 -8.19
C LEU A 123 10.47 3.29 -9.63
N LEU A 124 10.63 4.59 -9.95
CA LEU A 124 10.36 5.11 -11.29
C LEU A 124 11.28 4.51 -12.36
N ILE A 125 12.56 4.29 -12.06
CA ILE A 125 13.51 3.67 -12.98
C ILE A 125 13.11 2.22 -13.28
N ILE A 126 12.73 1.45 -12.25
CA ILE A 126 12.29 0.06 -12.41
C ILE A 126 11.01 0.01 -13.27
N VAL A 127 10.03 0.87 -12.98
CA VAL A 127 8.76 0.92 -13.72
C VAL A 127 8.98 1.35 -15.18
N ALA A 128 9.87 2.32 -15.43
CA ALA A 128 10.21 2.73 -16.78
C ALA A 128 10.82 1.58 -17.59
N GLY A 129 11.79 0.86 -17.02
CA GLY A 129 12.38 -0.32 -17.65
C GLY A 129 11.36 -1.43 -17.91
N ALA A 130 10.49 -1.71 -16.94
CA ALA A 130 9.42 -2.70 -17.08
C ALA A 130 8.40 -2.32 -18.16
N SER A 131 8.08 -1.03 -18.29
CA SER A 131 7.12 -0.54 -19.29
C SER A 131 7.66 -0.69 -20.71
N VAL A 132 8.92 -0.29 -20.95
CA VAL A 132 9.58 -0.46 -22.25
C VAL A 132 9.72 -1.95 -22.61
N PHE A 133 10.10 -2.78 -21.64
CA PHE A 133 10.17 -4.23 -21.86
C PHE A 133 8.78 -4.84 -22.14
N GLY A 134 7.73 -4.38 -21.44
CA GLY A 134 6.35 -4.80 -21.69
C GLY A 134 5.86 -4.47 -23.10
N GLU A 135 6.16 -3.26 -23.59
CA GLU A 135 5.87 -2.87 -24.97
C GLU A 135 6.67 -3.72 -25.97
N TYR A 136 7.96 -3.94 -25.72
CA TYR A 136 8.81 -4.77 -26.57
C TYR A 136 8.26 -6.20 -26.73
N LEU A 137 7.86 -6.84 -25.63
CA LEU A 137 7.23 -8.17 -25.67
C LEU A 137 5.91 -8.15 -26.45
N THR A 138 5.16 -7.06 -26.36
CA THR A 138 3.90 -6.88 -27.08
C THR A 138 4.16 -6.76 -28.60
N PHE A 139 5.21 -6.05 -29.02
CA PHE A 139 5.62 -5.96 -30.42
C PHE A 139 6.00 -7.33 -31.01
N GLU A 140 6.73 -8.16 -30.25
CA GLU A 140 7.12 -9.52 -30.66
C GLU A 140 5.95 -10.54 -30.61
N GLN A 141 4.77 -10.11 -30.18
CA GLN A 141 3.57 -10.92 -29.96
C GLN A 141 3.84 -12.18 -29.09
N ILE A 142 4.85 -12.13 -28.23
CA ILE A 142 5.20 -13.21 -27.31
C ILE A 142 4.03 -13.51 -26.34
N PRO A 143 3.37 -12.51 -25.73
CA PRO A 143 2.20 -12.75 -24.88
C PRO A 143 1.08 -13.50 -25.60
N GLY A 144 0.85 -13.21 -26.89
CA GLY A 144 -0.16 -13.87 -27.71
C GLY A 144 0.17 -15.34 -28.00
N LYS A 145 1.45 -15.64 -28.32
CA LYS A 145 1.92 -17.02 -28.52
C LYS A 145 1.80 -17.86 -27.24
N ILE A 146 2.13 -17.27 -26.09
CA ILE A 146 1.99 -17.93 -24.79
C ILE A 146 0.51 -18.17 -24.47
N ALA A 147 -0.37 -17.18 -24.71
CA ALA A 147 -1.79 -17.33 -24.47
C ALA A 147 -2.42 -18.48 -25.30
N ALA A 148 -2.01 -18.64 -26.56
CA ALA A 148 -2.48 -19.74 -27.40
C ALA A 148 -2.12 -21.12 -26.82
N VAL A 149 -0.86 -21.29 -26.38
CA VAL A 149 -0.40 -22.53 -25.74
C VAL A 149 -1.14 -22.82 -24.44
N VAL A 150 -1.43 -21.78 -23.64
CA VAL A 150 -2.17 -21.93 -22.37
C VAL A 150 -3.62 -22.34 -22.61
N VAL A 151 -4.30 -21.76 -23.60
CA VAL A 151 -5.71 -22.07 -23.91
C VAL A 151 -5.86 -23.50 -24.45
N GLU A 152 -4.90 -24.00 -25.22
CA GLU A 152 -4.91 -25.39 -25.70
C GLU A 152 -4.77 -26.42 -24.56
N ASN A 153 -4.17 -26.03 -23.43
CA ASN A 153 -3.92 -26.92 -22.29
C ASN A 153 -4.96 -26.78 -21.15
N ILE A 154 -5.87 -25.81 -21.19
CA ILE A 154 -6.83 -25.55 -20.11
C ILE A 154 -8.27 -25.63 -20.65
N SER A 155 -8.82 -26.84 -20.71
CA SER A 155 -10.18 -27.11 -21.23
C SER A 155 -11.27 -27.21 -20.15
N SER A 156 -10.97 -26.92 -18.87
CA SER A 156 -11.88 -27.10 -17.73
C SER A 156 -12.09 -25.80 -16.93
N PRO A 157 -13.32 -25.26 -16.86
CA PRO A 157 -13.66 -24.08 -16.04
C PRO A 157 -13.38 -24.23 -14.54
N GLY A 158 -13.20 -25.47 -14.04
CA GLY A 158 -12.94 -25.76 -12.62
C GLY A 158 -11.48 -25.58 -12.19
N PHE A 159 -10.51 -25.56 -13.11
CA PHE A 159 -9.10 -25.39 -12.76
C PHE A 159 -8.76 -23.94 -12.38
N PHE A 160 -9.44 -22.97 -12.99
CA PHE A 160 -9.26 -21.54 -12.71
C PHE A 160 -9.80 -21.11 -11.33
N CYS A 161 -10.79 -21.83 -10.80
CA CYS A 161 -11.42 -21.56 -9.50
C CYS A 161 -10.87 -22.46 -8.37
N SER A 162 -9.88 -23.32 -8.65
CA SER A 162 -9.30 -24.19 -7.62
C SER A 162 -8.39 -23.38 -6.67
N PRO A 163 -8.52 -23.54 -5.34
CA PRO A 163 -7.64 -22.93 -4.34
C PRO A 163 -6.14 -23.18 -4.57
N SER A 164 -5.79 -24.19 -5.38
CA SER A 164 -4.41 -24.52 -5.73
C SER A 164 -3.69 -23.42 -6.54
N MET A 165 -4.37 -22.69 -7.43
CA MET A 165 -3.75 -21.55 -8.14
C MET A 165 -3.57 -20.33 -7.23
N CYS A 166 -4.53 -20.07 -6.32
CA CYS A 166 -4.35 -19.08 -5.25
C CYS A 166 -3.16 -19.41 -4.34
N CYS A 167 -2.99 -20.69 -3.97
CA CYS A 167 -1.83 -21.17 -3.21
C CYS A 167 -0.53 -21.02 -4.01
N CYS A 168 -0.51 -21.23 -5.33
CA CYS A 168 0.67 -21.00 -6.15
C CYS A 168 1.08 -19.51 -6.18
N SER A 169 0.12 -18.58 -6.30
CA SER A 169 0.44 -17.14 -6.19
C SER A 169 0.90 -16.73 -4.79
N LEU A 170 0.33 -17.31 -3.73
CA LEU A 170 0.78 -17.10 -2.35
C LEU A 170 2.18 -17.68 -2.10
N SER A 171 2.49 -18.84 -2.67
CA SER A 171 3.79 -19.50 -2.54
C SER A 171 4.87 -18.75 -3.34
N ALA A 172 4.54 -18.24 -4.53
CA ALA A 172 5.43 -17.36 -5.30
C ALA A 172 5.70 -16.03 -4.56
N CYS A 173 4.67 -15.47 -3.90
CA CYS A 173 4.81 -14.27 -3.07
C CYS A 173 5.67 -14.53 -1.81
N SER A 174 5.52 -15.69 -1.18
CA SER A 174 6.37 -16.11 -0.06
C SER A 174 7.82 -16.36 -0.48
N TRP A 175 8.06 -16.80 -1.71
CA TRP A 175 9.40 -17.01 -2.26
C TRP A 175 10.10 -15.66 -2.54
N ILE A 176 9.37 -14.68 -3.07
CA ILE A 176 9.88 -13.30 -3.28
C ILE A 176 10.24 -12.61 -1.95
N LEU A 177 9.44 -12.80 -0.90
CA LEU A 177 9.72 -12.27 0.44
C LEU A 177 10.95 -12.92 1.11
N SER A 178 11.33 -14.14 0.69
CA SER A 178 12.54 -14.80 1.20
C SER A 178 13.85 -14.36 0.53
N GLN A 179 13.77 -13.56 -0.54
CA GLN A 179 14.94 -13.02 -1.26
C GLN A 179 15.21 -11.53 -1.01
N GLN A 180 14.47 -10.87 -0.12
CA GLN A 180 14.82 -9.51 0.32
C GLN A 180 15.84 -9.63 1.47
N PRO A 181 17.06 -9.08 1.35
CA PRO A 181 18.06 -9.05 2.42
C PRO A 181 17.68 -8.11 3.57
#